data_AF-A0A8J3MUU5-F1
#
_entry.id   AF-A0A8J3MUU5-F1
#
_cell.length_a   1.000
_cell.length_b   1.000
_cell.length_c   1.000
_cell.angle_alpha   90.00
_cell.angle_beta   90.00
_cell.angle_gamma   90.00
#
_symmetry.space_group_name_H-M   'P 1'
#
loop_
_entity.id
_entity.type
_entity.pdbx_description
1 polymer ?
#
loop_
_entity_poly.entity_id
_entity_poly.type
_entity_poly.pdbx_seq_one_letter_code
_entity_poly.pdbx_strand_id
1 'polypeptide(L)'
;MSTFQVQEGMMMKAKVIVYWATTVIITLELLAGGLSDLVHGGTMLVAGEPVADVITRLGYPLYLLTIIGVWKLLAVITLLVPRFPRLKEWAYAGEIIVMTGAAASNAYSGEDTSMVIMPLVFVILALVSWALRPQSRTLGALFPVAA
;
A
#
# COMPACT_ATOMS: atom_id res chain seq x y z
N MET A 1 -20.37 6.96 34.14
CA MET A 1 -19.39 6.48 33.14
C MET A 1 -18.00 6.78 33.68
N SER A 2 -17.15 5.78 33.90
CA SER A 2 -15.83 6.00 34.52
C SER A 2 -14.83 6.61 33.53
N THR A 3 -13.86 7.37 34.04
CA THR A 3 -12.79 8.01 33.24
C THR A 3 -12.04 7.02 32.35
N PHE A 4 -11.86 5.78 32.82
CA PHE A 4 -11.25 4.68 32.07
C PHE A 4 -12.03 4.36 30.77
N GLN A 5 -13.36 4.27 30.83
CA GLN A 5 -14.21 3.97 29.67
C GLN A 5 -14.17 5.10 28.61
N VAL A 6 -14.04 6.35 29.05
CA VAL A 6 -13.88 7.50 28.15
C VAL A 6 -12.53 7.46 27.45
N GLN A 7 -11.46 7.18 28.18
CA GLN A 7 -10.09 7.09 27.64
C GLN A 7 -9.93 5.95 26.63
N GLU A 8 -10.53 4.80 26.92
CA GLU A 8 -10.56 3.64 26.01
C GLU A 8 -11.33 3.96 24.71
N GLY A 9 -12.49 4.61 24.83
CA GLY A 9 -13.26 5.06 23.68
C GLY A 9 -12.54 6.07 22.79
N MET A 10 -11.80 7.02 23.37
CA MET A 10 -10.99 7.99 22.61
C MET A 10 -9.83 7.31 21.87
N MET A 11 -9.13 6.38 22.52
CA MET A 11 -8.04 5.61 21.92
C MET A 11 -8.51 4.82 20.70
N MET A 12 -9.67 4.17 20.79
CA MET A 12 -10.26 3.43 19.68
C MET A 12 -10.62 4.32 18.50
N LYS A 13 -11.17 5.52 18.75
CA LYS A 13 -11.44 6.51 17.69
C LYS A 13 -10.15 6.99 17.01
N ALA A 14 -9.11 7.29 17.79
CA ALA A 14 -7.82 7.70 17.25
C ALA A 14 -7.21 6.63 16.34
N LYS A 15 -7.22 5.35 16.75
CA LYS A 15 -6.76 4.23 15.91
C LYS A 15 -7.49 4.17 14.57
N VAL A 16 -8.81 4.30 14.58
CA VAL A 16 -9.64 4.29 13.35
C VAL A 16 -9.32 5.48 12.44
N ILE A 17 -9.12 6.67 13.01
CA ILE A 17 -8.74 7.86 12.24
C ILE A 17 -7.37 7.65 11.57
N VAL A 18 -6.37 7.20 12.32
CA VAL A 18 -5.02 6.95 11.77
C VAL A 18 -5.06 5.83 10.72
N TYR A 19 -5.84 4.78 10.96
CA TYR A 19 -6.08 3.73 9.98
C TYR A 19 -6.62 4.29 8.66
N TRP A 20 -7.69 5.09 8.70
CA TRP A 20 -8.27 5.63 7.47
C TRP A 20 -7.38 6.67 6.81
N ALA A 21 -6.69 7.51 7.58
CA ALA A 21 -5.74 8.48 7.04
C ALA A 21 -4.62 7.78 6.25
N THR A 22 -3.97 6.79 6.86
CA THR A 22 -2.90 6.00 6.20
C THR A 22 -3.44 5.19 5.02
N THR A 23 -4.62 4.58 5.16
CA THR A 23 -5.27 3.82 4.07
C THR A 23 -5.57 4.71 2.87
N VAL A 24 -6.13 5.91 3.08
CA VAL A 24 -6.42 6.85 1.99
C VAL A 24 -5.15 7.23 1.25
N ILE A 25 -4.08 7.59 1.97
CA ILE A 25 -2.80 7.97 1.37
C ILE A 25 -2.25 6.84 0.49
N ILE A 26 -2.21 5.60 0.99
CA ILE A 26 -1.71 4.46 0.21
C ILE A 26 -2.61 4.17 -0.98
N THR A 27 -3.94 4.24 -0.82
CA THR A 27 -4.84 3.98 -1.94
C THR A 27 -4.75 5.05 -3.03
N LEU A 28 -4.41 6.29 -2.68
CA LEU A 28 -4.13 7.34 -3.65
C LEU A 28 -2.82 7.09 -4.39
N GLU A 29 -1.76 6.68 -3.67
CA GLU A 29 -0.50 6.24 -4.28
C GLU A 29 -0.74 5.08 -5.25
N LEU A 30 -1.39 4.00 -4.79
CA LEU A 30 -1.67 2.81 -5.59
C LEU A 30 -2.48 3.16 -6.85
N LEU A 31 -3.44 4.08 -6.73
CA LEU A 31 -4.24 4.54 -7.85
C LEU A 31 -3.41 5.33 -8.86
N ALA A 32 -2.64 6.32 -8.38
CA ALA A 32 -1.82 7.18 -9.23
C ALA A 32 -0.68 6.39 -9.90
N GLY A 33 0.03 5.57 -9.13
CA GLY A 33 1.08 4.68 -9.59
C GLY A 33 0.52 3.60 -10.53
N GLY A 34 -0.57 2.93 -10.14
CA GLY A 34 -1.19 1.90 -10.97
C GLY A 34 -1.68 2.41 -12.32
N LEU A 35 -2.23 3.62 -12.38
CA LEU A 35 -2.61 4.24 -13.64
C LEU A 35 -1.40 4.61 -14.49
N SER A 36 -0.36 5.17 -13.88
CA SER A 36 0.91 5.51 -14.55
C SER A 36 1.60 4.27 -15.12
N ASP A 37 1.57 3.16 -14.38
CA ASP A 37 2.09 1.86 -14.81
C ASP A 37 1.33 1.33 -16.04
N LEU A 38 0.00 1.41 -16.06
CA LEU A 38 -0.83 0.92 -17.18
C LEU A 38 -0.65 1.75 -18.46
N VAL A 39 -0.44 3.06 -18.34
CA VAL A 39 -0.18 3.91 -19.51
C VAL A 39 1.29 3.93 -19.91
N HIS A 40 2.16 3.23 -19.16
CA HIS A 40 3.61 3.18 -19.35
C HIS A 40 4.24 4.59 -19.44
N GLY A 41 3.79 5.52 -18.59
CA GLY A 41 4.20 6.92 -18.73
C GLY A 41 3.84 7.81 -17.55
N GLY A 42 4.13 9.11 -17.68
CA GLY A 42 3.74 10.12 -16.71
C GLY A 42 2.25 10.42 -16.77
N THR A 43 1.61 10.58 -15.60
CA THR A 43 0.23 11.09 -15.48
C THR A 43 0.24 12.43 -14.76
N MET A 44 -0.83 13.21 -14.86
CA MET A 44 -0.98 14.44 -14.04
C MET A 44 -0.99 14.14 -12.52
N LEU A 45 -1.09 12.87 -12.12
CA LEU A 45 -1.16 12.43 -10.73
C LEU A 45 0.22 12.12 -10.14
N VAL A 46 1.25 11.92 -10.98
CA VAL A 46 2.60 11.56 -10.54
C VAL A 46 3.59 12.57 -11.09
N ALA A 47 4.22 13.33 -10.20
CA ALA A 47 5.29 14.25 -10.56
C ALA A 47 6.61 13.48 -10.72
N GLY A 48 7.39 13.85 -11.73
CA GLY A 48 8.71 13.28 -11.98
C GLY A 48 8.83 12.68 -13.37
N GLU A 49 9.81 11.80 -13.52
CA GLU A 49 10.10 11.11 -14.77
C GLU A 49 9.04 10.03 -15.08
N PRO A 50 8.71 9.80 -16.36
CA PRO A 50 7.84 8.70 -16.76
C PRO A 50 8.32 7.34 -16.21
N VAL A 51 7.38 6.54 -15.67
CA VAL A 51 7.73 5.26 -15.04
C VAL A 51 8.35 4.24 -16.01
N ALA A 52 8.04 4.34 -17.31
CA ALA A 52 8.68 3.52 -18.33
C ALA A 52 10.19 3.78 -18.47
N ASP A 53 10.61 5.04 -18.31
CA ASP A 53 12.03 5.41 -18.39
C ASP A 53 12.77 4.88 -17.15
N VAL A 54 12.14 4.95 -15.98
CA VAL A 54 12.69 4.38 -14.73
C VAL A 54 12.84 2.86 -14.85
N ILE A 55 11.78 2.15 -15.23
CA ILE A 55 11.79 0.68 -15.36
C ILE A 55 12.81 0.19 -16.38
N THR A 56 12.96 0.89 -17.51
CA THR A 56 13.93 0.52 -18.54
C THR A 56 15.37 0.79 -18.13
N ARG A 57 15.66 1.90 -17.42
CA ARG A 57 16.98 2.14 -16.82
C ARG A 57 17.37 1.10 -15.79
N LEU A 58 16.42 0.66 -14.97
CA LEU A 58 16.61 -0.44 -14.01
C LEU A 58 16.81 -1.81 -14.70
N GLY A 59 16.66 -1.88 -16.03
CA GLY A 59 16.82 -3.11 -16.81
C GLY A 59 15.61 -4.05 -16.77
N TYR A 60 14.47 -3.58 -16.25
CA TYR A 60 13.24 -4.36 -16.19
C TYR A 60 12.45 -4.30 -17.51
N PRO A 61 11.76 -5.38 -17.89
CA PRO A 61 10.94 -5.40 -19.08
C PRO A 61 9.63 -4.61 -18.88
N LEU A 62 9.21 -3.85 -19.90
CA LEU A 62 8.03 -2.96 -19.82
C LEU A 62 6.72 -3.68 -19.48
N TYR A 63 6.53 -4.94 -19.87
CA TYR A 63 5.30 -5.67 -19.56
C TYR A 63 5.06 -5.80 -18.04
N LEU A 64 6.11 -5.68 -17.23
CA LEU A 64 6.02 -5.73 -15.77
C LEU A 64 5.14 -4.59 -15.24
N LEU A 65 5.20 -3.40 -15.87
CA LEU A 65 4.34 -2.27 -15.54
C LEU A 65 2.87 -2.61 -15.73
N THR A 66 2.51 -3.24 -16.85
CA THR A 66 1.12 -3.66 -17.07
C THR A 66 0.64 -4.59 -15.95
N ILE A 67 1.47 -5.58 -15.57
CA ILE A 67 1.12 -6.54 -14.52
C ILE A 67 0.95 -5.82 -13.17
N ILE A 68 1.94 -5.03 -12.75
CA ILE A 68 1.93 -4.31 -11.46
C ILE A 68 0.76 -3.32 -11.43
N GLY A 69 0.52 -2.59 -12.51
CA GLY A 69 -0.57 -1.61 -12.62
C GLY A 69 -1.95 -2.22 -12.41
N VAL A 70 -2.23 -3.37 -13.04
CA VAL A 70 -3.49 -4.11 -12.79
C VAL A 70 -3.62 -4.51 -11.32
N TRP A 71 -2.56 -5.06 -10.73
CA TRP A 71 -2.57 -5.48 -9.32
C TRP A 71 -2.76 -4.32 -8.35
N LYS A 72 -2.16 -3.16 -8.62
CA LYS A 72 -2.35 -1.93 -7.82
C LYS A 72 -3.81 -1.49 -7.84
N LEU A 73 -4.47 -1.47 -9.00
CA LEU A 73 -5.89 -1.12 -9.07
C LEU A 73 -6.79 -2.10 -8.31
N LEU A 74 -6.49 -3.41 -8.38
CA LEU A 74 -7.20 -4.42 -7.58
C LEU A 74 -6.98 -4.23 -6.08
N ALA A 75 -5.76 -3.83 -5.67
CA ALA A 75 -5.45 -3.49 -4.30
C ALA A 75 -6.26 -2.28 -3.80
N VAL A 76 -6.39 -1.21 -4.60
CA VAL A 76 -7.23 -0.03 -4.28
C VAL A 76 -8.66 -0.46 -3.96
N ILE A 77 -9.28 -1.24 -4.86
CA ILE A 77 -10.65 -1.73 -4.67
C ILE A 77 -10.75 -2.54 -3.37
N THR A 78 -9.80 -3.45 -3.16
CA THR A 78 -9.76 -4.34 -2.00
C THR A 78 -9.61 -3.59 -0.68
N LEU A 79 -8.76 -2.56 -0.64
CA LEU A 79 -8.47 -1.80 0.58
C LEU A 79 -9.65 -0.92 0.98
N LEU A 80 -10.40 -0.35 0.03
CA LEU A 80 -11.53 0.54 0.31
C LEU A 80 -12.82 -0.23 0.63
N VAL A 81 -13.14 -1.29 -0.10
CA VAL A 81 -14.39 -2.06 0.08
C VAL A 81 -14.49 -2.69 1.48
N PRO A 82 -15.64 -2.67 2.16
CA PRO A 82 -15.78 -3.15 3.54
C PRO A 82 -15.54 -4.65 3.78
N ARG A 83 -15.57 -5.46 2.72
CA ARG A 83 -15.51 -6.92 2.78
C ARG A 83 -14.10 -7.44 2.44
N PHE A 84 -13.95 -8.76 2.38
CA PHE A 84 -12.76 -9.48 1.91
C PHE A 84 -11.49 -9.33 2.77
N PRO A 85 -11.52 -9.70 4.07
CA PRO A 85 -10.34 -9.59 4.94
C PRO A 85 -9.12 -10.34 4.40
N ARG A 86 -9.29 -11.50 3.75
CA ARG A 86 -8.17 -12.25 3.15
C ARG A 86 -7.52 -11.50 1.98
N LEU A 87 -8.32 -10.91 1.10
CA LEU A 87 -7.78 -10.11 -0.01
C LEU A 87 -7.06 -8.87 0.50
N LYS A 88 -7.49 -8.29 1.63
CA LYS A 88 -6.77 -7.18 2.27
C LYS A 88 -5.36 -7.60 2.66
N GLU A 89 -5.19 -8.76 3.29
CA GLU A 89 -3.85 -9.27 3.62
C GLU A 89 -2.97 -9.40 2.36
N TRP A 90 -3.53 -9.87 1.25
CA TRP A 90 -2.81 -9.95 -0.03
C TRP A 90 -2.47 -8.57 -0.59
N ALA A 91 -3.39 -7.60 -0.52
CA ALA A 91 -3.15 -6.24 -0.98
C ALA A 91 -2.01 -5.56 -0.19
N TYR A 92 -2.01 -5.69 1.15
CA TYR A 92 -0.94 -5.14 1.98
C TYR A 92 0.39 -5.85 1.73
N ALA A 93 0.39 -7.18 1.61
CA ALA A 93 1.61 -7.93 1.31
C ALA A 93 2.19 -7.55 -0.06
N GLY A 94 1.34 -7.45 -1.07
CA GLY A 94 1.74 -7.03 -2.43
C GLY A 94 2.35 -5.64 -2.44
N GLU A 95 1.72 -4.68 -1.76
CA GLU A 95 2.22 -3.32 -1.64
C GLU A 95 3.60 -3.28 -0.96
N ILE A 96 3.76 -3.98 0.16
CA ILE A 96 5.05 -4.05 0.87
C ILE A 96 6.13 -4.67 -0.02
N ILE A 97 5.81 -5.76 -0.74
CA ILE A 97 6.77 -6.43 -1.63
C ILE A 97 7.19 -5.52 -2.78
N VAL A 98 6.23 -4.86 -3.44
CA VAL A 98 6.51 -3.96 -4.57
C VAL A 98 7.35 -2.76 -4.11
N MET A 99 7.00 -2.13 -2.99
CA MET A 99 7.71 -0.94 -2.52
C MET A 99 9.11 -1.26 -1.97
N THR A 100 9.27 -2.36 -1.24
CA THR A 100 10.61 -2.81 -0.82
C THR A 100 11.46 -3.24 -2.00
N GLY A 101 10.88 -3.90 -3.00
CA GLY A 101 11.55 -4.25 -4.26
C GLY A 101 11.98 -3.03 -5.06
N ALA A 102 11.14 -1.99 -5.14
CA ALA A 102 11.46 -0.72 -5.78
C ALA A 102 12.64 -0.03 -5.06
N ALA A 103 12.58 0.09 -3.73
CA ALA A 103 13.67 0.66 -2.94
C ALA A 103 15.00 -0.10 -3.15
N ALA A 104 14.96 -1.43 -3.11
CA ALA A 104 16.15 -2.26 -3.33
C ALA A 104 16.71 -2.13 -4.75
N SER A 105 15.84 -2.08 -5.77
CA SER A 105 16.24 -1.93 -7.18
C SER A 105 16.92 -0.59 -7.42
N ASN A 106 16.35 0.49 -6.89
CA ASN A 106 16.93 1.84 -6.98
C ASN A 106 18.26 1.92 -6.23
N ALA A 107 18.34 1.34 -5.02
CA ALA A 107 19.58 1.32 -4.25
C ALA A 107 20.70 0.53 -4.96
N TYR A 108 20.37 -0.62 -5.56
CA TYR A 108 21.33 -1.43 -6.31
C TYR A 108 21.81 -0.73 -7.58
N SER A 109 20.92 0.01 -8.24
CA SER A 109 21.22 0.72 -9.49
C SER A 109 21.92 2.06 -9.26
N GLY A 110 22.11 2.47 -8.00
CA GLY A 110 22.76 3.75 -7.65
C GLY A 110 21.91 4.97 -8.01
N GLU A 111 20.59 4.82 -8.07
CA GLU A 111 19.64 5.92 -8.30
C GLU A 111 19.61 6.88 -7.10
N ASP A 112 19.02 8.05 -7.30
CA ASP A 112 18.92 9.08 -6.27
C ASP A 112 18.31 8.55 -4.97
N THR A 113 18.83 9.02 -3.82
CA THR A 113 18.39 8.60 -2.48
C THR A 113 16.87 8.78 -2.29
N SER A 114 16.26 9.77 -2.94
CA SER A 114 14.81 9.98 -2.91
C SER A 114 14.02 8.81 -3.51
N MET A 115 14.54 8.16 -4.56
CA MET A 115 13.94 6.98 -5.20
C MET A 115 14.03 5.72 -4.32
N VAL A 116 14.89 5.73 -3.30
CA VAL A 116 14.99 4.68 -2.28
C VAL A 116 14.10 4.99 -1.08
N ILE A 117 14.12 6.23 -0.60
CA ILE A 117 13.39 6.64 0.62
C ILE A 117 11.88 6.64 0.40
N MET A 118 11.40 7.17 -0.73
CA MET A 118 9.96 7.35 -0.95
C MET A 118 9.17 6.02 -0.91
N PRO A 119 9.59 4.95 -1.60
CA PRO A 119 8.94 3.65 -1.46
C PRO A 119 8.92 3.14 0.00
N LEU A 120 9.99 3.35 0.77
CA LEU A 120 10.05 2.94 2.18
C LEU A 120 9.07 3.71 3.08
N VAL A 121 8.79 4.98 2.76
CA VAL A 121 7.73 5.74 3.43
C VAL A 121 6.37 5.08 3.20
N PHE A 122 6.08 4.64 1.97
CA PHE A 122 4.83 3.92 1.66
C PHE A 122 4.76 2.55 2.33
N VAL A 123 5.88 1.83 2.48
CA VAL A 123 5.94 0.60 3.31
C VAL A 123 5.53 0.90 4.75
N ILE A 124 6.07 1.95 5.36
CA ILE A 124 5.73 2.31 6.75
C ILE A 124 4.25 2.66 6.85
N LEU A 125 3.72 3.46 5.93
CA LEU A 125 2.30 3.78 5.89
C LEU A 125 1.46 2.50 5.75
N ALA A 126 1.84 1.58 4.88
CA ALA A 126 1.17 0.30 4.67
C ALA A 126 1.17 -0.56 5.93
N LEU A 127 2.29 -0.64 6.64
CA LEU A 127 2.39 -1.34 7.93
C LEU A 127 1.53 -0.68 9.02
N VAL A 128 1.51 0.65 9.09
CA VAL A 128 0.66 1.38 10.06
C VAL A 128 -0.82 1.19 9.76
N SER A 129 -1.22 1.35 8.49
CA SER A 129 -2.57 1.04 8.03
C SER A 129 -2.90 -0.42 8.34
N TRP A 130 -1.95 -1.34 8.15
CA TRP A 130 -2.15 -2.75 8.37
C TRP A 130 -2.37 -3.10 9.85
N ALA A 131 -1.54 -2.55 10.72
CA ALA A 131 -1.58 -2.81 12.15
C ALA A 131 -2.81 -2.19 12.84
N LEU A 132 -3.31 -1.05 12.34
CA LEU A 132 -4.41 -0.30 12.96
C LEU A 132 -5.80 -0.65 12.40
N ARG A 133 -5.89 -1.64 11.51
CA ARG A 133 -7.17 -2.05 10.91
C ARG A 133 -8.21 -2.42 11.98
N PRO A 134 -9.48 -2.00 11.82
CA PRO A 134 -10.57 -2.46 12.67
C PRO A 134 -10.76 -3.98 12.59
N GLN A 135 -11.25 -4.59 13.67
CA GLN A 135 -11.50 -6.04 13.75
C GLN A 135 -12.42 -6.57 12.63
N SER A 136 -13.36 -5.75 12.14
CA SER A 136 -14.22 -6.11 11.00
C SER A 136 -13.46 -6.31 9.68
N ARG A 137 -12.21 -5.85 9.60
CA ARG A 137 -11.32 -5.94 8.43
C ARG A 137 -10.11 -6.84 8.69
N THR A 138 -10.03 -7.51 9.83
CA THR A 138 -8.99 -8.51 10.13
C THR A 138 -9.50 -9.90 9.83
N LEU A 139 -8.63 -10.77 9.31
CA LEU A 139 -8.97 -12.17 9.14
C LEU A 139 -9.12 -12.83 10.52
N GLY A 140 -10.23 -13.54 10.74
CA GLY A 140 -10.39 -14.40 11.91
C GLY A 140 -9.49 -15.64 11.84
N ALA A 141 -9.59 -16.53 12.82
CA ALA A 141 -8.88 -17.80 12.78
C ALA A 141 -9.27 -18.62 11.54
N LEU A 142 -8.28 -19.00 10.73
CA LEU A 142 -8.48 -19.80 9.52
C LEU A 142 -8.92 -21.24 9.82
N PHE A 143 -8.49 -21.76 10.97
CA PHE A 143 -8.90 -23.04 11.51
C PHE A 143 -9.36 -22.79 12.94
N PRO A 144 -10.66 -22.78 13.24
CA PRO A 144 -11.11 -22.81 14.62
C PRO A 144 -10.56 -24.11 15.23
N VAL A 145 -9.81 -23.98 16.33
CA VAL A 145 -9.42 -25.15 17.12
C VAL A 145 -10.73 -25.80 17.57
N ALA A 146 -11.00 -27.03 17.12
CA ALA A 146 -12.16 -27.78 17.59
C ALA A 146 -12.01 -27.95 19.11
N ALA A 147 -12.96 -27.38 19.85
CA ALA A 147 -13.09 -27.55 21.30
C ALA A 147 -13.87 -28.83 21.62
#